data_AF-A0A959FTN0-F1
#
_entry.id   AF-A0A959FTN0-F1
#
_cell.length_a   1.000
_cell.length_b   1.000
_cell.length_c   1.000
_cell.angle_alpha   90.00
_cell.angle_beta   90.00
_cell.angle_gamma   90.00
#
_symmetry.space_group_name_H-M   'P 1'
#
loop_
_entity.id
_entity.type
_entity.pdbx_description
1 polymer ?
#
loop_
_entity_poly.entity_id
_entity_poly.type
_entity_poly.pdbx_seq_one_letter_code
_entity_poly.pdbx_strand_id
1 'polypeptide(L)'
;APEMLKPDTYSIENYREADRMVAAWNDLLEQSTNVYQQLPESHLSAYYQLVQSPIELCANLNEMYVAAGKNKYYADRGAAAANFYADKVKKLFDRDAELTQRYHELEAGKWNHMMSQTHIGYTYWNHPPMNTMPAVRYVETKHPAELGYLLEYGEAPRWGWLDVEADWSFSHNMPVFDPINDQDYYIEVFNKGEQLLSYGIEAKDKWIQLSKPAGTIQYEEKVYASIDWNQAPKGAVTGEIKISGAGKEYLIKVPIQNTPFEAKGFVENNGVVSIEAANYTHKYDGVECHWTVIPNLGRTQAAITPEPMNMDRQALGENTARVEYEFTVLEDGDLKIETYLSPTQNFLKGDGLHFAIAIDDEEPHLININEGEIEPDWAYAQWWMKSVGDHIKKSVSEYPNIKAGSHILKVWTIDPGVVIQKFVIDAGGLKPSYLGPPESRVIDE
;
A
#
# COMPACT_ATOMS: atom_id res chain seq x y z
N ALA A 1 -6.74 14.57 0.20
CA ALA A 1 -6.97 15.61 -0.82
C ALA A 1 -5.68 15.82 -1.62
N PRO A 2 -5.74 16.25 -2.90
CA PRO A 2 -4.58 16.54 -3.74
C PRO A 2 -3.49 17.38 -3.06
N GLU A 3 -3.91 18.40 -2.31
CA GLU A 3 -3.05 19.38 -1.63
C GLU A 3 -2.24 18.79 -0.47
N MET A 4 -2.64 17.61 0.03
CA MET A 4 -1.95 16.91 1.11
C MET A 4 -1.00 15.81 0.62
N LEU A 5 -0.97 15.54 -0.70
CA LEU A 5 -0.03 14.58 -1.27
C LEU A 5 1.40 15.07 -1.11
N LYS A 6 2.28 14.13 -0.77
CA LYS A 6 3.71 14.36 -0.55
C LYS A 6 4.51 13.22 -1.20
N PRO A 7 5.82 13.42 -1.45
CA PRO A 7 6.69 12.37 -1.98
C PRO A 7 6.74 11.09 -1.15
N ASP A 8 6.43 11.18 0.15
CA ASP A 8 6.43 10.07 1.11
C ASP A 8 5.02 9.60 1.50
N THR A 9 3.96 10.06 0.81
CA THR A 9 2.59 9.61 1.08
C THR A 9 2.44 8.11 0.85
N TYR A 10 2.84 7.59 -0.30
CA TYR A 10 2.78 6.16 -0.60
C TYR A 10 4.16 5.53 -0.44
N SER A 11 4.21 4.35 0.18
CA SER A 11 5.46 3.63 0.37
C SER A 11 6.06 3.20 -0.96
N ILE A 12 7.30 3.62 -1.22
CA ILE A 12 8.10 3.16 -2.36
C ILE A 12 8.59 1.71 -2.13
N GLU A 13 8.84 1.35 -0.86
CA GLU A 13 9.53 0.11 -0.50
C GLU A 13 8.56 -1.02 -0.15
N ASN A 14 7.41 -0.69 0.46
CA ASN A 14 6.54 -1.70 1.07
C ASN A 14 5.27 -1.93 0.26
N TYR A 15 4.89 -3.21 0.11
CA TYR A 15 3.64 -3.66 -0.49
C TYR A 15 3.38 -3.17 -1.92
N ARG A 16 4.47 -2.81 -2.62
CA ARG A 16 4.44 -2.19 -3.94
C ARG A 16 3.46 -1.01 -4.00
N GLU A 17 3.26 -0.29 -2.88
CA GLU A 17 2.12 0.61 -2.68
C GLU A 17 2.12 1.75 -3.69
N ALA A 18 3.25 2.47 -3.82
CA ALA A 18 3.36 3.56 -4.76
C ALA A 18 3.18 3.13 -6.23
N ASP A 19 3.72 1.96 -6.60
CA ASP A 19 3.58 1.40 -7.95
C ASP A 19 2.12 1.01 -8.25
N ARG A 20 1.44 0.35 -7.30
CA ARG A 20 0.02 0.00 -7.42
C ARG A 20 -0.86 1.24 -7.54
N MET A 21 -0.55 2.30 -6.79
CA MET A 21 -1.33 3.54 -6.88
C MET A 21 -1.20 4.23 -8.24
N VAL A 22 0.01 4.31 -8.80
CA VAL A 22 0.21 4.85 -10.15
C VAL A 22 -0.47 3.97 -11.19
N ALA A 23 -0.34 2.66 -11.09
CA ALA A 23 -1.02 1.71 -11.99
C ALA A 23 -2.54 1.87 -11.96
N ALA A 24 -3.15 1.90 -10.77
CA ALA A 24 -4.60 2.05 -10.63
C ALA A 24 -5.14 3.36 -11.25
N TRP A 25 -4.43 4.48 -11.09
CA TRP A 25 -4.80 5.74 -11.72
C TRP A 25 -4.66 5.70 -13.25
N ASN A 26 -3.59 5.08 -13.75
CA ASN A 26 -3.36 4.95 -15.19
C ASN A 26 -4.38 4.02 -15.85
N ASP A 27 -4.73 2.91 -15.19
CA ASP A 27 -5.77 1.99 -15.66
C ASP A 27 -7.15 2.68 -15.71
N LEU A 28 -7.47 3.50 -14.70
CA LEU A 28 -8.69 4.30 -14.69
C LEU A 28 -8.68 5.36 -15.81
N LEU A 29 -7.54 6.02 -16.03
CA LEU A 29 -7.37 6.98 -17.11
C LEU A 29 -7.52 6.33 -18.48
N GLU A 30 -6.97 5.14 -18.69
CA GLU A 30 -7.13 4.38 -19.93
C GLU A 30 -8.60 4.03 -20.17
N GLN A 31 -9.30 3.52 -19.15
CA GLN A 31 -10.73 3.22 -19.24
C GLN A 31 -11.56 4.45 -19.58
N SER A 32 -11.33 5.58 -18.90
CA SER A 32 -12.01 6.86 -19.18
C SER A 32 -11.71 7.35 -20.59
N THR A 33 -10.45 7.24 -21.04
CA THR A 33 -10.03 7.67 -22.39
C THR A 33 -10.70 6.83 -23.47
N ASN A 34 -10.81 5.51 -23.27
CA ASN A 34 -11.50 4.60 -24.18
C ASN A 34 -12.98 4.96 -24.33
N VAL A 35 -13.66 5.33 -23.24
CA VAL A 35 -15.04 5.83 -23.29
C VAL A 35 -15.08 7.18 -24.02
N TYR A 36 -14.22 8.12 -23.64
CA TYR A 36 -14.16 9.46 -24.22
C TYR A 36 -14.03 9.43 -25.76
N GLN A 37 -13.19 8.56 -26.30
CA GLN A 37 -12.96 8.42 -27.74
C GLN A 37 -14.16 7.85 -28.51
N GLN A 38 -15.10 7.17 -27.83
CA GLN A 38 -16.28 6.58 -28.44
C GLN A 38 -17.52 7.49 -28.39
N LEU A 39 -17.45 8.60 -27.65
CA LEU A 39 -18.59 9.49 -27.48
C LEU A 39 -18.79 10.39 -28.71
N PRO A 40 -20.06 10.74 -29.04
CA PRO A 40 -20.35 11.75 -30.04
C PRO A 40 -19.75 13.11 -29.66
N GLU A 41 -19.37 13.90 -30.66
CA GLU A 41 -18.78 15.24 -30.48
C GLU A 41 -19.59 16.13 -29.53
N SER A 42 -20.93 16.04 -29.60
CA SER A 42 -21.85 16.79 -28.74
C SER A 42 -21.74 16.50 -27.24
N HIS A 43 -21.11 15.39 -26.84
CA HIS A 43 -20.95 14.97 -25.45
C HIS A 43 -19.50 15.11 -24.95
N LEU A 44 -18.53 15.36 -25.83
CA LEU A 44 -17.11 15.38 -25.47
C LEU A 44 -16.81 16.43 -24.40
N SER A 45 -17.28 17.67 -24.56
CA SER A 45 -17.01 18.73 -23.58
C SER A 45 -17.67 18.47 -22.21
N ALA A 46 -18.82 17.81 -22.18
CA ALA A 46 -19.48 17.43 -20.93
C ALA A 46 -18.72 16.29 -20.24
N TYR A 47 -18.32 15.26 -20.99
CA TYR A 47 -17.54 14.16 -20.43
C TYR A 47 -16.14 14.62 -19.99
N TYR A 48 -15.52 15.52 -20.76
CA TYR A 48 -14.20 16.04 -20.45
C TYR A 48 -14.20 16.75 -19.10
N GLN A 49 -15.13 17.68 -18.88
CA GLN A 49 -15.16 18.46 -17.64
C GLN A 49 -15.61 17.64 -16.41
N LEU A 50 -16.50 16.66 -16.58
CA LEU A 50 -17.12 15.93 -15.46
C LEU A 50 -16.41 14.63 -15.10
N VAL A 51 -15.69 14.00 -16.04
CA VAL A 51 -15.12 12.65 -15.85
C VAL A 51 -13.64 12.62 -16.23
N GLN A 52 -13.29 12.92 -17.48
CA GLN A 52 -11.93 12.73 -17.98
C GLN A 52 -10.92 13.65 -17.28
N SER A 53 -11.20 14.96 -17.17
CA SER A 53 -10.23 15.92 -16.66
C SER A 53 -9.91 15.74 -15.16
N PRO A 54 -10.86 15.44 -14.25
CA PRO A 54 -10.51 15.06 -12.88
C PRO A 54 -9.58 13.84 -12.82
N ILE A 55 -9.80 12.83 -13.67
CA ILE A 55 -8.97 11.62 -13.72
C ILE A 55 -7.58 11.95 -14.28
N GLU A 56 -7.48 12.71 -15.38
CA GLU A 56 -6.20 13.16 -15.97
C GLU A 56 -5.36 13.94 -14.95
N LEU A 57 -5.96 14.91 -14.26
CA LEU A 57 -5.29 15.74 -13.27
C LEU A 57 -4.83 14.92 -12.06
N CYS A 58 -5.71 14.06 -11.51
CA CYS A 58 -5.36 13.23 -10.36
C CYS A 58 -4.31 12.17 -10.69
N ALA A 59 -4.37 11.52 -11.85
CA ALA A 59 -3.38 10.56 -12.29
C ALA A 59 -2.00 11.22 -12.44
N ASN A 60 -1.93 12.37 -13.12
CA ASN A 60 -0.70 13.15 -13.29
C ASN A 60 -0.11 13.57 -11.93
N LEU A 61 -0.94 14.07 -11.02
CA LEU A 61 -0.48 14.56 -9.71
C LEU A 61 0.03 13.43 -8.81
N ASN A 62 -0.67 12.30 -8.76
CA ASN A 62 -0.22 11.14 -7.98
C ASN A 62 1.09 10.58 -8.55
N GLU A 63 1.21 10.47 -9.88
CA GLU A 63 2.45 10.04 -10.52
C GLU A 63 3.61 11.01 -10.27
N MET A 64 3.36 12.33 -10.24
CA MET A 64 4.38 13.34 -9.95
C MET A 64 4.96 13.17 -8.55
N TYR A 65 4.12 13.02 -7.53
CA TYR A 65 4.60 12.83 -6.15
C TYR A 65 5.26 11.46 -5.96
N VAL A 66 4.76 10.39 -6.57
CA VAL A 66 5.45 9.09 -6.56
C VAL A 66 6.80 9.18 -7.26
N ALA A 67 6.90 9.89 -8.39
CA ALA A 67 8.18 10.13 -9.07
C ALA A 67 9.15 10.93 -8.19
N ALA A 68 8.67 11.90 -7.42
CA ALA A 68 9.50 12.64 -6.46
C ALA A 68 9.97 11.73 -5.30
N GLY A 69 9.10 10.83 -4.81
CA GLY A 69 9.45 9.82 -3.82
C GLY A 69 10.53 8.87 -4.33
N LYS A 70 10.36 8.36 -5.55
CA LYS A 70 11.35 7.53 -6.25
C LYS A 70 12.66 8.27 -6.51
N ASN A 71 12.61 9.54 -6.91
CA ASN A 71 13.80 10.37 -7.06
C ASN A 71 14.61 10.39 -5.75
N LYS A 72 13.97 10.68 -4.61
CA LYS A 72 14.63 10.63 -3.31
C LYS A 72 15.17 9.23 -3.01
N TYR A 73 14.36 8.19 -3.20
CA TYR A 73 14.74 6.79 -2.98
C TYR A 73 16.03 6.44 -3.72
N TYR A 74 16.08 6.61 -5.04
CA TYR A 74 17.26 6.31 -5.87
C TYR A 74 18.41 7.30 -5.69
N ALA A 75 18.15 8.53 -5.26
CA ALA A 75 19.21 9.49 -4.98
C ALA A 75 19.96 9.12 -3.71
N ASP A 76 19.23 8.72 -2.66
CA ASP A 76 19.83 8.12 -1.47
C ASP A 76 20.66 6.91 -1.92
N ARG A 77 20.11 6.08 -2.83
CA ARG A 77 20.67 5.02 -3.73
C ARG A 77 22.09 5.13 -4.30
N GLY A 78 22.49 6.35 -4.66
CA GLY A 78 23.52 6.57 -5.68
C GLY A 78 23.20 5.95 -7.06
N ALA A 79 21.91 5.76 -7.39
CA ALA A 79 21.48 5.14 -8.64
C ALA A 79 21.18 6.18 -9.72
N ALA A 80 21.60 5.92 -10.97
CA ALA A 80 21.37 6.81 -12.11
C ALA A 80 19.88 7.09 -12.37
N ALA A 81 19.00 6.16 -11.95
CA ALA A 81 17.55 6.32 -11.99
C ALA A 81 17.05 7.59 -11.28
N ALA A 82 17.78 8.12 -10.29
CA ALA A 82 17.44 9.37 -9.63
C ALA A 82 17.26 10.52 -10.63
N ASN A 83 18.19 10.66 -11.58
CA ASN A 83 18.16 11.74 -12.58
C ASN A 83 16.97 11.59 -13.53
N PHE A 84 16.65 10.35 -13.94
CA PHE A 84 15.45 10.06 -14.72
C PHE A 84 14.18 10.49 -14.00
N TYR A 85 14.05 10.15 -12.71
CA TYR A 85 12.87 10.54 -11.93
C TYR A 85 12.83 12.05 -11.65
N ALA A 86 13.97 12.74 -11.54
CA ALA A 86 14.01 14.21 -11.45
C ALA A 86 13.40 14.86 -12.71
N ASP A 87 13.82 14.41 -13.89
CA ASP A 87 13.28 14.91 -15.16
C ASP A 87 11.81 14.53 -15.33
N LYS A 88 11.41 13.34 -14.86
CA LYS A 88 10.01 12.90 -14.86
C LYS A 88 9.11 13.79 -14.00
N VAL A 89 9.55 14.17 -12.80
CA VAL A 89 8.82 15.13 -11.94
C VAL A 89 8.62 16.44 -12.66
N LYS A 90 9.67 16.99 -13.28
CA LYS A 90 9.56 18.23 -14.06
C LYS A 90 8.55 18.11 -15.20
N LYS A 91 8.61 17.02 -15.97
CA LYS A 91 7.67 16.76 -17.06
C LYS A 91 6.22 16.70 -16.58
N LEU A 92 5.96 16.03 -15.45
CA LEU A 92 4.61 15.91 -14.88
C LEU A 92 4.11 17.23 -14.30
N PHE A 93 5.01 18.05 -13.74
CA PHE A 93 4.68 19.40 -13.31
C PHE A 93 4.31 20.31 -14.48
N ASP A 94 5.08 20.27 -15.57
CA ASP A 94 4.75 21.02 -16.80
C ASP A 94 3.41 20.52 -17.39
N ARG A 95 3.17 19.20 -17.36
CA ARG A 95 1.92 18.57 -17.83
C ARG A 95 0.69 19.02 -17.03
N ASP A 96 0.82 19.24 -15.73
CA ASP A 96 -0.27 19.76 -14.88
C ASP A 96 -0.80 21.12 -15.40
N ALA A 97 0.12 22.02 -15.76
CA ALA A 97 -0.21 23.32 -16.33
C ALA A 97 -0.89 23.19 -17.70
N GLU A 98 -0.43 22.26 -18.55
CA GLU A 98 -1.07 21.98 -19.85
C GLU A 98 -2.51 21.46 -19.68
N LEU A 99 -2.74 20.55 -18.73
CA LEU A 99 -4.08 20.01 -18.44
C LEU A 99 -5.02 21.11 -17.95
N THR A 100 -4.53 21.98 -17.06
CA THR A 100 -5.26 23.16 -16.59
C THR A 100 -5.63 24.09 -17.74
N GLN A 101 -4.69 24.38 -18.64
CA GLN A 101 -4.93 25.22 -19.83
C GLN A 101 -5.98 24.59 -20.75
N ARG A 102 -5.86 23.29 -21.05
CA ARG A 102 -6.83 22.56 -21.88
C ARG A 102 -8.25 22.66 -21.32
N TYR A 103 -8.41 22.58 -19.99
CA TYR A 103 -9.70 22.78 -19.35
C TYR A 103 -10.24 24.20 -19.57
N HIS A 104 -9.39 25.22 -19.43
CA HIS A 104 -9.78 26.62 -19.62
C HIS A 104 -10.17 26.94 -21.06
N GLU A 105 -9.56 26.28 -22.05
CA GLU A 105 -9.84 26.50 -23.48
C GLU A 105 -11.12 25.80 -23.97
N LEU A 106 -11.69 24.89 -23.17
CA LEU A 106 -12.89 24.14 -23.51
C LEU A 106 -14.08 25.06 -23.85
N GLU A 107 -14.82 24.74 -24.92
CA GLU A 107 -16.00 25.50 -25.37
C GLU A 107 -15.73 27.01 -25.51
N ALA A 108 -14.66 27.35 -26.24
CA ALA A 108 -14.23 28.74 -26.47
C ALA A 108 -14.05 29.56 -25.17
N GLY A 109 -13.54 28.92 -24.11
CA GLY A 109 -13.25 29.60 -22.86
C GLY A 109 -14.38 29.60 -21.84
N LYS A 110 -15.43 28.79 -22.03
CA LYS A 110 -16.63 28.81 -21.16
C LYS A 110 -16.30 28.64 -19.67
N TRP A 111 -15.29 27.82 -19.35
CA TRP A 111 -14.87 27.50 -17.98
C TRP A 111 -13.50 28.07 -17.62
N ASN A 112 -13.06 29.11 -18.33
CA ASN A 112 -11.80 29.77 -18.05
C ASN A 112 -11.73 30.20 -16.57
N HIS A 113 -10.56 30.02 -15.96
CA HIS A 113 -10.26 30.23 -14.53
C HIS A 113 -10.85 29.22 -13.53
N MET A 114 -11.74 28.29 -13.91
CA MET A 114 -12.29 27.31 -12.95
C MET A 114 -11.21 26.42 -12.30
N MET A 115 -10.15 26.09 -13.04
CA MET A 115 -9.01 25.30 -12.54
C MET A 115 -7.80 26.17 -12.14
N SER A 116 -8.01 27.45 -11.80
CA SER A 116 -6.90 28.36 -11.43
C SER A 116 -6.40 28.21 -9.99
N GLN A 117 -7.03 27.35 -9.19
CA GLN A 117 -6.63 27.11 -7.81
C GLN A 117 -5.25 26.46 -7.75
N THR A 118 -4.36 27.05 -6.96
CA THR A 118 -3.06 26.47 -6.64
C THR A 118 -3.25 25.23 -5.76
N HIS A 119 -2.63 24.13 -6.16
CA HIS A 119 -2.83 22.80 -5.55
C HIS A 119 -1.50 22.03 -5.36
N ILE A 120 -0.35 22.61 -5.74
CA ILE A 120 0.98 21.99 -5.63
C ILE A 120 1.92 22.87 -4.78
N GLY A 121 2.59 22.27 -3.79
CA GLY A 121 3.61 22.95 -2.97
C GLY A 121 3.08 23.54 -1.67
N TYR A 122 2.03 22.96 -1.09
CA TYR A 122 1.53 23.35 0.23
C TYR A 122 2.57 23.06 1.31
N THR A 123 2.86 24.05 2.16
CA THR A 123 3.77 23.94 3.32
C THR A 123 3.06 24.23 4.65
N TYR A 124 1.82 24.72 4.59
CA TYR A 124 0.93 24.98 5.71
C TYR A 124 -0.53 24.91 5.21
N TRP A 125 -1.50 25.23 6.06
CA TRP A 125 -2.93 25.03 5.79
C TRP A 125 -3.49 25.83 4.60
N ASN A 126 -2.90 26.99 4.26
CA ASN A 126 -3.41 27.85 3.20
C ASN A 126 -2.59 27.70 1.91
N HIS A 127 -3.24 28.01 0.80
CA HIS A 127 -2.70 27.83 -0.53
C HIS A 127 -1.42 28.66 -0.77
N PRO A 128 -0.42 28.11 -1.48
CA PRO A 128 0.74 28.88 -1.90
C PRO A 128 0.34 29.89 -2.97
N PRO A 129 1.09 31.00 -3.15
CA PRO A 129 0.78 31.98 -4.19
C PRO A 129 0.92 31.42 -5.61
N MET A 130 1.68 30.34 -5.81
CA MET A 130 1.89 29.66 -7.09
C MET A 130 2.12 28.16 -6.88
N ASN A 131 1.74 27.35 -7.87
CA ASN A 131 2.16 25.95 -7.94
C ASN A 131 3.68 25.86 -7.95
N THR A 132 4.25 25.06 -7.04
CA THR A 132 5.71 24.90 -6.91
C THR A 132 6.07 23.43 -7.10
N MET A 133 6.95 23.13 -8.07
CA MET A 133 7.41 21.78 -8.35
C MET A 133 8.02 21.14 -7.09
N PRO A 134 7.74 19.85 -6.80
CA PRO A 134 8.40 19.14 -5.72
C PRO A 134 9.93 19.18 -5.84
N ALA A 135 10.64 19.22 -4.71
CA ALA A 135 12.09 19.20 -4.70
C ALA A 135 12.61 17.88 -5.27
N VAL A 136 13.61 17.97 -6.15
CA VAL A 136 14.29 16.83 -6.77
C VAL A 136 15.79 16.89 -6.54
N ARG A 137 16.44 15.74 -6.64
CA ARG A 137 17.89 15.56 -6.51
C ARG A 137 18.45 15.02 -7.81
N TYR A 138 19.60 15.55 -8.20
CA TYR A 138 20.44 14.95 -9.23
C TYR A 138 21.66 14.31 -8.56
N VAL A 139 22.03 13.12 -9.01
CA VAL A 139 23.23 12.42 -8.56
C VAL A 139 24.31 12.49 -9.64
N GLU A 140 25.56 12.66 -9.22
CA GLU A 140 26.72 12.53 -10.10
C GLU A 140 26.99 11.03 -10.33
N THR A 141 26.82 10.60 -11.56
CA THR A 141 27.03 9.21 -11.99
C THR A 141 28.45 9.00 -12.46
N LYS A 142 29.00 7.80 -12.24
CA LYS A 142 30.35 7.45 -12.70
C LYS A 142 30.36 6.98 -14.16
N HIS A 143 31.52 7.09 -14.79
CA HIS A 143 31.89 6.28 -15.95
C HIS A 143 32.95 5.26 -15.48
N PRO A 144 32.84 3.94 -15.76
CA PRO A 144 31.88 3.22 -16.61
C PRO A 144 30.58 2.81 -15.90
N ALA A 145 29.73 2.01 -16.58
CA ALA A 145 28.56 1.37 -15.98
C ALA A 145 28.94 0.57 -14.73
N GLU A 146 28.06 0.58 -13.71
CA GLU A 146 28.28 -0.17 -12.48
C GLU A 146 26.98 -0.81 -11.99
N LEU A 147 27.04 -2.10 -11.68
CA LEU A 147 25.91 -2.89 -11.21
C LEU A 147 25.56 -2.57 -9.75
N GLY A 148 24.28 -2.29 -9.50
CA GLY A 148 23.64 -2.37 -8.20
C GLY A 148 22.36 -3.21 -8.27
N TYR A 149 21.93 -3.76 -7.14
CA TYR A 149 20.63 -4.43 -7.05
C TYR A 149 19.96 -4.22 -5.69
N LEU A 150 18.64 -4.37 -5.60
CA LEU A 150 17.87 -4.40 -4.35
C LEU A 150 16.91 -5.58 -4.40
N LEU A 151 16.62 -6.16 -3.24
CA LEU A 151 15.60 -7.20 -3.11
C LEU A 151 14.34 -6.57 -2.55
N GLU A 152 13.18 -7.00 -3.03
CA GLU A 152 11.91 -6.66 -2.41
C GLU A 152 11.92 -7.12 -0.94
N TYR A 153 11.66 -6.18 -0.02
CA TYR A 153 11.78 -6.37 1.43
C TYR A 153 13.17 -6.80 1.93
N GLY A 154 14.22 -6.60 1.12
CA GLY A 154 15.59 -6.86 1.53
C GLY A 154 15.99 -6.05 2.76
N GLU A 155 16.79 -6.66 3.64
CA GLU A 155 17.26 -5.98 4.85
C GLU A 155 18.18 -4.80 4.48
N ALA A 156 18.02 -3.69 5.20
CA ALA A 156 18.95 -2.58 5.12
C ALA A 156 20.30 -2.98 5.77
N PRO A 157 21.44 -2.52 5.23
CA PRO A 157 22.74 -2.69 5.86
C PRO A 157 22.75 -2.29 7.34
N ARG A 158 23.35 -3.12 8.20
CA ARG A 158 23.47 -2.84 9.66
C ARG A 158 24.18 -1.51 9.98
N TRP A 159 25.03 -1.01 9.08
CA TRP A 159 25.74 0.26 9.20
C TRP A 159 25.38 1.20 8.05
N GLY A 160 24.08 1.47 7.90
CA GLY A 160 23.40 2.16 6.78
C GLY A 160 23.92 3.51 6.27
N TRP A 161 25.10 3.98 6.66
CA TRP A 161 25.74 5.20 6.16
C TRP A 161 27.29 5.18 6.17
N LEU A 162 27.94 4.09 6.61
CA LEU A 162 29.37 4.07 6.97
C LEU A 162 30.23 3.03 6.25
N ASP A 163 29.72 2.33 5.22
CA ASP A 163 30.63 1.57 4.37
C ASP A 163 31.39 2.54 3.47
N VAL A 164 32.70 2.63 3.70
CA VAL A 164 33.60 3.68 3.18
C VAL A 164 33.72 3.63 1.65
N GLU A 165 33.16 2.61 1.01
CA GLU A 165 33.24 2.34 -0.43
C GLU A 165 31.91 2.56 -1.18
N ALA A 166 30.82 2.95 -0.51
CA ALA A 166 29.48 2.92 -1.11
C ALA A 166 29.17 1.55 -1.77
N ASP A 167 29.76 0.48 -1.23
CA ASP A 167 29.34 -0.88 -1.49
C ASP A 167 28.15 -1.14 -0.58
N TRP A 168 26.99 -0.74 -1.07
CA TRP A 168 25.74 -0.88 -0.35
C TRP A 168 25.56 -2.37 -0.15
N SER A 169 25.82 -2.86 1.06
CA SER A 169 25.78 -4.29 1.34
C SER A 169 24.38 -4.80 0.99
N PHE A 170 24.29 -5.42 -0.16
CA PHE A 170 23.03 -5.80 -0.74
C PHE A 170 22.32 -6.76 0.20
N SER A 171 20.99 -6.74 0.25
CA SER A 171 20.31 -7.87 0.89
C SER A 171 20.72 -9.13 0.12
N HIS A 172 21.17 -10.13 0.87
CA HIS A 172 21.55 -11.42 0.30
C HIS A 172 20.43 -12.45 0.48
N ASN A 173 19.34 -12.09 1.16
CA ASN A 173 18.23 -12.99 1.43
C ASN A 173 16.94 -12.35 0.91
N MET A 174 16.22 -13.09 0.07
CA MET A 174 14.82 -12.79 -0.24
C MET A 174 13.94 -13.19 0.95
N PRO A 175 12.69 -12.68 1.03
CA PRO A 175 11.69 -13.22 1.93
C PRO A 175 11.44 -14.70 1.67
N VAL A 176 10.84 -15.38 2.64
CA VAL A 176 10.51 -16.81 2.51
C VAL A 176 9.34 -16.94 1.54
N PHE A 177 9.49 -17.82 0.55
CA PHE A 177 8.42 -18.24 -0.33
C PHE A 177 7.71 -19.47 0.25
N ASP A 178 6.41 -19.56 0.05
CA ASP A 178 5.62 -20.72 0.45
C ASP A 178 4.56 -21.08 -0.62
N PRO A 179 4.18 -22.37 -0.74
CA PRO A 179 3.25 -22.81 -1.78
C PRO A 179 1.82 -22.33 -1.57
N ILE A 180 1.47 -21.85 -0.36
CA ILE A 180 0.12 -21.40 -0.06
C ILE A 180 -0.10 -20.02 -0.64
N ASN A 181 0.82 -19.08 -0.38
CA ASN A 181 0.74 -17.72 -0.88
C ASN A 181 1.20 -17.62 -2.34
N ASP A 182 2.07 -18.53 -2.79
CA ASP A 182 2.61 -18.58 -4.16
C ASP A 182 3.18 -17.22 -4.61
N GLN A 183 4.07 -16.67 -3.78
CA GLN A 183 4.56 -15.31 -3.96
C GLN A 183 5.49 -15.17 -5.18
N ASP A 184 5.53 -13.95 -5.70
CA ASP A 184 6.65 -13.46 -6.49
C ASP A 184 7.36 -12.32 -5.73
N TYR A 185 8.68 -12.26 -5.83
CA TYR A 185 9.45 -11.13 -5.31
C TYR A 185 10.38 -10.61 -6.38
N TYR A 186 10.57 -9.29 -6.44
CA TYR A 186 11.48 -8.70 -7.42
C TYR A 186 12.90 -8.52 -6.89
N ILE A 187 13.84 -8.64 -7.84
CA ILE A 187 15.21 -8.19 -7.77
C ILE A 187 15.28 -6.95 -8.66
N GLU A 188 15.41 -5.79 -8.06
CA GLU A 188 15.53 -4.52 -8.77
C GLU A 188 16.98 -4.30 -9.14
N VAL A 189 17.32 -4.50 -10.42
CA VAL A 189 18.65 -4.25 -10.97
C VAL A 189 18.73 -2.79 -11.39
N PHE A 190 19.75 -2.06 -10.94
CA PHE A 190 19.93 -0.65 -11.29
C PHE A 190 21.37 -0.31 -11.65
N ASN A 191 21.50 0.72 -12.49
CA ASN A 191 22.77 1.24 -12.94
C ASN A 191 23.22 2.39 -12.04
N LYS A 192 24.46 2.34 -11.56
CA LYS A 192 25.11 3.44 -10.82
C LYS A 192 26.00 4.32 -11.71
N GLY A 193 26.21 3.91 -12.96
CA GLY A 193 26.98 4.66 -13.96
C GLY A 193 26.12 5.21 -15.09
N GLU A 194 26.76 5.81 -16.08
CA GLU A 194 26.08 6.46 -17.23
C GLU A 194 25.98 5.58 -18.48
N GLN A 195 26.96 4.70 -18.69
CA GLN A 195 26.92 3.78 -19.82
C GLN A 195 25.87 2.70 -19.59
N LEU A 196 25.32 2.13 -20.67
CA LEU A 196 24.37 1.03 -20.57
C LEU A 196 24.98 -0.14 -19.79
N LEU A 197 24.27 -0.59 -18.77
CA LEU A 197 24.64 -1.73 -17.94
C LEU A 197 24.02 -3.00 -18.53
N SER A 198 24.86 -3.88 -19.07
CA SER A 198 24.45 -5.25 -19.35
C SER A 198 24.63 -6.12 -18.10
N TYR A 199 23.59 -6.88 -17.78
CA TYR A 199 23.58 -7.82 -16.65
C TYR A 199 23.04 -9.19 -17.06
N GLY A 200 23.48 -10.23 -16.36
CA GLY A 200 22.96 -11.59 -16.43
C GLY A 200 22.46 -12.03 -15.06
N ILE A 201 21.36 -12.78 -15.02
CA ILE A 201 20.77 -13.31 -13.81
C ILE A 201 20.39 -14.78 -14.03
N GLU A 202 20.90 -15.65 -13.15
CA GLU A 202 20.85 -17.09 -13.32
C GLU A 202 20.36 -17.74 -12.03
N ALA A 203 19.27 -18.51 -12.11
CA ALA A 203 18.86 -19.42 -11.06
C ALA A 203 19.79 -20.64 -11.06
N LYS A 204 20.44 -20.93 -9.92
CA LYS A 204 21.26 -22.14 -9.78
C LYS A 204 20.43 -23.39 -9.58
N ASP A 205 19.23 -23.21 -9.04
CA ASP A 205 18.27 -24.28 -8.75
C ASP A 205 17.12 -24.27 -9.76
N LYS A 206 16.77 -25.45 -10.28
CA LYS A 206 15.75 -25.61 -11.35
C LYS A 206 14.33 -25.21 -10.93
N TRP A 207 14.07 -25.16 -9.62
CA TRP A 207 12.78 -24.80 -9.06
C TRP A 207 12.62 -23.29 -8.87
N ILE A 208 13.66 -22.49 -9.10
CA ILE A 208 13.56 -21.02 -9.11
C ILE A 208 13.31 -20.57 -10.54
N GLN A 209 12.21 -19.86 -10.75
CA GLN A 209 11.85 -19.26 -12.04
C GLN A 209 12.17 -17.76 -12.01
N LEU A 210 12.76 -17.27 -13.10
CA LEU A 210 13.08 -15.86 -13.28
C LEU A 210 12.31 -15.31 -14.48
N SER A 211 11.75 -14.12 -14.36
CA SER A 211 11.01 -13.47 -15.46
C SER A 211 11.90 -13.14 -16.66
N LYS A 212 13.21 -12.93 -16.43
CA LYS A 212 14.23 -12.67 -17.46
C LYS A 212 15.59 -13.25 -17.04
N PRO A 213 16.39 -13.79 -17.98
CA PRO A 213 17.74 -14.32 -17.68
C PRO A 213 18.87 -13.28 -17.82
N ALA A 214 18.60 -12.14 -18.48
CA ALA A 214 19.58 -11.08 -18.71
C ALA A 214 18.86 -9.81 -19.18
N GLY A 215 19.55 -8.68 -19.12
CA GLY A 215 19.04 -7.40 -19.62
C GLY A 215 20.14 -6.40 -19.94
N THR A 216 19.76 -5.29 -20.55
CA THR A 216 20.64 -4.12 -20.75
C THR A 216 19.85 -2.87 -20.44
N ILE A 217 20.26 -2.16 -19.39
CA ILE A 217 19.49 -1.07 -18.80
C ILE A 217 20.28 0.23 -18.79
N GLN A 218 19.56 1.35 -18.91
CA GLN A 218 20.11 2.66 -18.64
C GLN A 218 19.97 3.03 -17.16
N TYR A 219 18.81 2.74 -16.55
CA TYR A 219 18.45 3.20 -15.21
C TYR A 219 18.18 2.05 -14.24
N GLU A 220 17.03 1.40 -14.35
CA GLU A 220 16.59 0.31 -13.48
C GLU A 220 15.65 -0.64 -14.22
N GLU A 221 15.56 -1.87 -13.71
CA GLU A 221 14.60 -2.87 -14.12
C GLU A 221 14.33 -3.87 -12.98
N LYS A 222 13.07 -4.28 -12.83
CA LYS A 222 12.67 -5.34 -11.89
C LYS A 222 12.64 -6.70 -12.59
N VAL A 223 13.40 -7.66 -12.07
CA VAL A 223 13.33 -9.08 -12.45
C VAL A 223 12.62 -9.84 -11.35
N TYR A 224 11.53 -10.55 -11.69
CA TYR A 224 10.74 -11.28 -10.71
C TYR A 224 11.25 -12.71 -10.56
N ALA A 225 11.37 -13.15 -9.31
CA ALA A 225 11.65 -14.52 -8.93
C ALA A 225 10.38 -15.15 -8.33
N SER A 226 10.04 -16.36 -8.81
CA SER A 226 8.94 -17.19 -8.31
C SER A 226 9.39 -18.64 -8.23
N ILE A 227 8.59 -19.51 -7.59
CA ILE A 227 8.95 -20.90 -7.31
C ILE A 227 8.10 -21.87 -8.14
N ASP A 228 8.74 -22.81 -8.82
CA ASP A 228 8.08 -23.99 -9.37
C ASP A 228 7.91 -25.05 -8.28
N TRP A 229 6.76 -25.03 -7.60
CA TRP A 229 6.46 -25.95 -6.50
C TRP A 229 6.45 -27.43 -6.89
N ASN A 230 6.33 -27.77 -8.18
CA ASN A 230 6.43 -29.16 -8.65
C ASN A 230 7.86 -29.68 -8.65
N GLN A 231 8.84 -28.79 -8.77
CA GLN A 231 10.27 -29.11 -8.77
C GLN A 231 10.93 -28.76 -7.42
N ALA A 232 10.30 -27.93 -6.61
CA ALA A 232 10.82 -27.48 -5.33
C ALA A 232 10.95 -28.64 -4.33
N PRO A 233 12.08 -28.76 -3.62
CA PRO A 233 12.24 -29.75 -2.55
C PRO A 233 11.24 -29.50 -1.42
N LYS A 234 10.92 -30.55 -0.67
CA LYS A 234 10.05 -30.47 0.52
C LYS A 234 10.82 -29.96 1.75
N GLY A 235 10.11 -29.28 2.64
CA GLY A 235 10.66 -28.68 3.87
C GLY A 235 11.28 -27.30 3.65
N ALA A 236 12.06 -26.85 4.65
CA ALA A 236 12.81 -25.61 4.61
C ALA A 236 14.10 -25.79 3.82
N VAL A 237 14.20 -25.16 2.65
CA VAL A 237 15.40 -25.21 1.79
C VAL A 237 15.74 -23.81 1.30
N THR A 238 17.02 -23.54 1.07
CA THR A 238 17.49 -22.28 0.49
C THR A 238 18.18 -22.58 -0.84
N GLY A 239 17.64 -22.02 -1.91
CA GLY A 239 18.28 -22.01 -3.23
C GLY A 239 19.03 -20.71 -3.48
N GLU A 240 19.64 -20.61 -4.66
CA GLU A 240 20.49 -19.47 -5.01
C GLU A 240 20.18 -18.88 -6.40
N ILE A 241 20.23 -17.56 -6.49
CA ILE A 241 20.28 -16.78 -7.73
C ILE A 241 21.64 -16.09 -7.80
N LYS A 242 22.29 -16.15 -8.96
CA LYS A 242 23.52 -15.42 -9.26
C LYS A 242 23.19 -14.24 -10.18
N ILE A 243 23.53 -13.04 -9.76
CA ILE A 243 23.48 -11.84 -10.61
C ILE A 243 24.91 -11.42 -10.97
N SER A 244 25.12 -11.03 -12.23
CA SER A 244 26.43 -10.66 -12.77
C SER A 244 26.29 -9.47 -13.72
N GLY A 245 27.28 -8.57 -13.73
CA GLY A 245 27.24 -7.38 -14.57
C GLY A 245 28.37 -6.41 -14.21
N ALA A 246 28.89 -5.69 -15.22
CA ALA A 246 30.00 -4.75 -15.06
C ALA A 246 31.21 -5.31 -14.29
N GLY A 247 31.52 -6.61 -14.47
CA GLY A 247 32.64 -7.28 -13.79
C GLY A 247 32.41 -7.64 -12.32
N LYS A 248 31.19 -7.43 -11.79
CA LYS A 248 30.78 -7.85 -10.45
C LYS A 248 29.85 -9.05 -10.52
N GLU A 249 29.88 -9.87 -9.46
CA GLU A 249 28.98 -11.01 -9.28
C GLU A 249 28.48 -11.05 -7.83
N TYR A 250 27.19 -11.34 -7.65
CA TYR A 250 26.57 -11.49 -6.33
C TYR A 250 25.69 -12.73 -6.27
N LEU A 251 25.58 -13.32 -5.08
CA LEU A 251 24.72 -14.45 -4.79
C LEU A 251 23.59 -14.03 -3.87
N ILE A 252 22.37 -14.33 -4.28
CA ILE A 252 21.13 -14.05 -3.58
C ILE A 252 20.53 -15.39 -3.16
N LYS A 253 20.21 -15.51 -1.87
CA LYS A 253 19.55 -16.66 -1.28
C LYS A 253 18.03 -16.53 -1.42
N VAL A 254 17.42 -17.64 -1.80
CA VAL A 254 15.97 -17.78 -2.02
C VAL A 254 15.47 -18.84 -1.04
N PRO A 255 15.06 -18.47 0.19
CA PRO A 255 14.52 -19.42 1.14
C PRO A 255 13.08 -19.81 0.75
N ILE A 256 12.77 -21.10 0.85
CA ILE A 256 11.43 -21.66 0.67
C ILE A 256 11.01 -22.45 1.91
N GLN A 257 9.71 -22.46 2.17
CA GLN A 257 9.06 -23.33 3.15
C GLN A 257 8.00 -24.18 2.44
N ASN A 258 8.41 -25.35 1.94
CA ASN A 258 7.52 -26.29 1.22
C ASN A 258 7.08 -27.45 2.14
N THR A 259 6.46 -27.11 3.25
CA THR A 259 5.88 -28.08 4.18
C THR A 259 4.35 -28.00 4.04
N PRO A 260 3.63 -29.12 3.87
CA PRO A 260 2.17 -29.10 3.89
C PRO A 260 1.66 -28.44 5.17
N PHE A 261 0.78 -27.47 5.02
CA PHE A 261 0.14 -26.77 6.13
C PHE A 261 -1.35 -26.65 5.79
N GLU A 262 -2.21 -27.08 6.71
CA GLU A 262 -3.66 -26.93 6.55
C GLU A 262 -4.01 -25.48 6.86
N ALA A 263 -4.43 -24.74 5.85
CA ALA A 263 -4.79 -23.34 5.95
C ALA A 263 -6.23 -23.13 5.48
N LYS A 264 -6.94 -22.26 6.20
CA LYS A 264 -8.32 -21.84 5.91
C LYS A 264 -8.46 -20.33 6.04
N GLY A 265 -9.39 -19.77 5.26
CA GLY A 265 -9.67 -18.34 5.27
C GLY A 265 -8.47 -17.52 4.82
N PHE A 266 -8.29 -16.34 5.41
CA PHE A 266 -7.18 -15.42 5.06
C PHE A 266 -5.85 -15.94 5.60
N VAL A 267 -4.88 -16.18 4.72
CA VAL A 267 -3.61 -16.78 5.12
C VAL A 267 -2.52 -15.72 5.35
N GLU A 268 -1.75 -15.91 6.41
CA GLU A 268 -0.57 -15.11 6.72
C GLU A 268 0.47 -15.20 5.59
N ASN A 269 1.03 -14.04 5.23
CA ASN A 269 2.14 -13.95 4.29
C ASN A 269 3.29 -13.15 4.93
N ASN A 270 4.34 -13.87 5.33
CA ASN A 270 5.52 -13.31 6.00
C ASN A 270 5.17 -12.41 7.21
N GLY A 271 4.40 -12.95 8.17
CA GLY A 271 4.07 -12.27 9.42
C GLY A 271 2.90 -11.30 9.36
N VAL A 272 2.07 -11.33 8.31
CA VAL A 272 0.93 -10.41 8.14
C VAL A 272 -0.28 -11.11 7.55
N VAL A 273 -1.45 -10.91 8.18
CA VAL A 273 -2.77 -11.17 7.58
C VAL A 273 -3.50 -9.84 7.40
N SER A 274 -4.10 -9.63 6.24
CA SER A 274 -4.80 -8.39 5.89
C SER A 274 -6.17 -8.70 5.35
N ILE A 275 -7.22 -8.11 5.92
CA ILE A 275 -8.61 -8.48 5.68
C ILE A 275 -9.43 -7.22 5.45
N GLU A 276 -10.05 -7.07 4.27
CA GLU A 276 -11.02 -5.98 4.06
C GLU A 276 -12.29 -6.28 4.86
N ALA A 277 -12.82 -5.30 5.59
CA ALA A 277 -13.85 -5.56 6.60
C ALA A 277 -15.18 -6.08 6.00
N ALA A 278 -15.44 -5.83 4.72
CA ALA A 278 -16.61 -6.36 4.04
C ALA A 278 -16.55 -7.87 3.73
N ASN A 279 -15.36 -8.47 3.78
CA ASN A 279 -15.13 -9.87 3.37
C ASN A 279 -15.14 -10.81 4.59
N TYR A 280 -16.21 -10.76 5.38
CA TYR A 280 -16.40 -11.68 6.49
C TYR A 280 -16.80 -13.09 6.02
N THR A 281 -16.36 -14.11 6.75
CA THR A 281 -16.69 -15.52 6.53
C THR A 281 -18.13 -15.82 6.97
N HIS A 282 -18.52 -15.31 8.14
CA HIS A 282 -19.86 -15.48 8.69
C HIS A 282 -20.41 -14.18 9.25
N LYS A 283 -21.74 -14.09 9.25
CA LYS A 283 -22.48 -12.97 9.82
C LYS A 283 -23.62 -13.49 10.66
N TYR A 284 -23.76 -12.93 11.86
CA TYR A 284 -24.83 -13.20 12.80
C TYR A 284 -25.55 -11.88 13.09
N ASP A 285 -26.79 -11.78 12.66
CA ASP A 285 -27.64 -10.62 12.98
C ASP A 285 -28.13 -10.71 14.42
N GLY A 286 -28.13 -9.57 15.11
CA GLY A 286 -28.75 -9.44 16.42
C GLY A 286 -30.23 -9.11 16.30
N VAL A 287 -30.93 -9.06 17.43
CA VAL A 287 -32.36 -8.72 17.46
C VAL A 287 -32.59 -7.24 17.11
N GLU A 288 -31.74 -6.36 17.62
CA GLU A 288 -31.90 -4.90 17.50
C GLU A 288 -31.02 -4.27 16.42
N CYS A 289 -29.89 -4.90 16.11
CA CYS A 289 -28.90 -4.36 15.19
C CYS A 289 -28.16 -5.44 14.39
N HIS A 290 -27.48 -5.02 13.33
CA HIS A 290 -26.65 -5.87 12.48
C HIS A 290 -25.52 -5.07 11.82
N TRP A 291 -24.49 -5.76 11.36
CA TRP A 291 -23.48 -5.15 10.48
C TRP A 291 -24.03 -5.02 9.05
N THR A 292 -23.79 -3.87 8.42
CA THR A 292 -24.14 -3.60 7.01
C THR A 292 -22.90 -3.18 6.25
N VAL A 293 -22.71 -3.76 5.06
CA VAL A 293 -21.65 -3.37 4.12
C VAL A 293 -22.05 -2.10 3.39
N ILE A 294 -21.16 -1.12 3.35
CA ILE A 294 -21.26 0.07 2.50
C ILE A 294 -20.22 -0.05 1.38
N PRO A 295 -20.65 -0.35 0.14
CA PRO A 295 -19.74 -0.46 -1.01
C PRO A 295 -19.02 0.86 -1.29
N ASN A 296 -17.74 0.79 -1.67
CA ASN A 296 -16.90 1.93 -2.07
C ASN A 296 -16.71 3.01 -0.98
N LEU A 297 -17.05 2.72 0.28
CA LEU A 297 -16.73 3.60 1.40
C LEU A 297 -15.33 3.30 1.94
N GLY A 298 -14.56 4.35 2.19
CA GLY A 298 -13.23 4.26 2.77
C GLY A 298 -12.11 4.44 1.75
N ARG A 299 -10.92 3.95 2.08
CA ARG A 299 -9.69 4.18 1.30
C ARG A 299 -9.34 3.03 0.35
N THR A 300 -10.00 1.88 0.50
CA THR A 300 -9.74 0.65 -0.25
C THR A 300 -11.02 0.14 -0.90
N GLN A 301 -11.63 -0.92 -0.38
CA GLN A 301 -12.72 -1.64 -1.05
C GLN A 301 -14.10 -1.17 -0.58
N ALA A 302 -14.38 -1.35 0.71
CA ALA A 302 -15.66 -1.09 1.33
C ALA A 302 -15.49 -0.95 2.85
N ALA A 303 -16.58 -0.66 3.55
CA ALA A 303 -16.61 -0.63 5.00
C ALA A 303 -17.84 -1.35 5.54
N ILE A 304 -17.81 -1.69 6.83
CA ILE A 304 -18.98 -2.17 7.58
C ILE A 304 -19.36 -1.16 8.67
N THR A 305 -20.65 -1.05 8.95
CA THR A 305 -21.20 -0.20 10.02
C THR A 305 -22.41 -0.87 10.67
N PRO A 306 -22.71 -0.62 11.95
CA PRO A 306 -23.93 -1.10 12.58
C PRO A 306 -25.17 -0.38 12.02
N GLU A 307 -26.25 -1.13 11.81
CA GLU A 307 -27.59 -0.62 11.51
C GLU A 307 -28.64 -1.23 12.45
N PRO A 308 -29.72 -0.50 12.78
CA PRO A 308 -30.04 0.85 12.33
C PRO A 308 -29.15 1.92 12.99
N MET A 309 -28.89 3.03 12.30
CA MET A 309 -27.96 4.08 12.75
C MET A 309 -28.33 4.78 14.06
N ASN A 310 -29.58 4.61 14.52
CA ASN A 310 -30.10 5.15 15.77
C ASN A 310 -30.29 4.08 16.85
N MET A 311 -29.65 2.91 16.71
CA MET A 311 -29.63 1.87 17.74
C MET A 311 -29.06 2.41 19.07
N ASP A 312 -29.57 1.89 20.18
CA ASP A 312 -28.98 2.11 21.50
C ASP A 312 -27.69 1.28 21.67
N ARG A 313 -26.82 1.71 22.59
CA ARG A 313 -25.62 0.95 22.98
C ARG A 313 -26.01 -0.46 23.43
N GLN A 314 -25.40 -1.46 22.82
CA GLN A 314 -25.66 -2.87 23.12
C GLN A 314 -24.77 -3.37 24.25
N ALA A 315 -25.31 -4.24 25.10
CA ALA A 315 -24.50 -5.06 26.00
C ALA A 315 -24.04 -6.33 25.27
N LEU A 316 -22.81 -6.77 25.51
CA LEU A 316 -22.31 -8.02 24.97
C LEU A 316 -23.09 -9.20 25.56
N GLY A 317 -23.52 -10.10 24.67
CA GLY A 317 -24.20 -11.33 25.00
C GLY A 317 -24.25 -12.28 23.80
N GLU A 318 -24.88 -13.44 24.00
CA GLU A 318 -24.92 -14.52 23.01
C GLU A 318 -25.55 -14.10 21.66
N ASN A 319 -26.51 -13.18 21.70
CA ASN A 319 -27.26 -12.71 20.53
C ASN A 319 -26.80 -11.32 20.03
N THR A 320 -25.66 -10.80 20.52
CA THR A 320 -25.11 -9.55 19.99
C THR A 320 -24.65 -9.76 18.55
N ALA A 321 -25.03 -8.86 17.66
CA ALA A 321 -24.70 -8.98 16.25
C ALA A 321 -23.19 -8.98 16.04
N ARG A 322 -22.71 -9.87 15.19
CA ARG A 322 -21.28 -9.98 14.90
C ARG A 322 -20.99 -10.46 13.49
N VAL A 323 -19.79 -10.17 13.04
CA VAL A 323 -19.17 -10.78 11.88
C VAL A 323 -17.95 -11.56 12.32
N GLU A 324 -17.64 -12.62 11.58
CA GLU A 324 -16.51 -13.51 11.86
C GLU A 324 -15.63 -13.62 10.62
N TYR A 325 -14.32 -13.60 10.81
CA TYR A 325 -13.31 -13.76 9.76
C TYR A 325 -12.43 -14.95 10.12
N GLU A 326 -12.42 -15.97 9.28
CA GLU A 326 -11.50 -17.08 9.43
C GLU A 326 -10.13 -16.69 8.85
N PHE A 327 -9.06 -16.91 9.62
CA PHE A 327 -7.70 -16.63 9.19
C PHE A 327 -6.73 -17.70 9.69
N THR A 328 -5.57 -17.79 9.07
CA THR A 328 -4.53 -18.77 9.41
C THR A 328 -3.20 -18.07 9.66
N VAL A 329 -2.57 -18.36 10.80
CA VAL A 329 -1.18 -17.97 11.12
C VAL A 329 -0.26 -19.20 11.09
N LEU A 330 0.96 -19.02 10.63
CA LEU A 330 1.88 -20.11 10.29
C LEU A 330 2.82 -20.48 11.45
N GLU A 331 3.03 -19.57 12.39
CA GLU A 331 3.90 -19.75 13.55
C GLU A 331 3.19 -19.37 14.86
N ASP A 332 3.60 -20.00 15.96
CA ASP A 332 3.18 -19.59 17.31
C ASP A 332 3.73 -18.19 17.60
N GLY A 333 2.93 -17.30 18.15
CA GLY A 333 3.39 -15.94 18.44
C GLY A 333 2.35 -15.03 19.07
N ASP A 334 2.79 -13.82 19.38
CA ASP A 334 1.90 -12.74 19.79
C ASP A 334 1.37 -12.03 18.54
N LEU A 335 0.07 -11.73 18.51
CA LEU A 335 -0.56 -11.01 17.41
C LEU A 335 -0.97 -9.60 17.84
N LYS A 336 -0.88 -8.65 16.90
CA LYS A 336 -1.46 -7.31 17.04
C LYS A 336 -2.45 -7.07 15.93
N ILE A 337 -3.67 -6.68 16.26
CA ILE A 337 -4.68 -6.33 15.26
C ILE A 337 -4.79 -4.81 15.18
N GLU A 338 -4.31 -4.22 14.08
CA GLU A 338 -4.65 -2.86 13.69
C GLU A 338 -6.03 -2.85 13.02
N THR A 339 -7.02 -2.22 13.67
CA THR A 339 -8.35 -2.00 13.09
C THR A 339 -8.42 -0.60 12.47
N TYR A 340 -8.68 -0.54 11.17
CA TYR A 340 -8.75 0.68 10.37
C TYR A 340 -10.19 1.19 10.34
N LEU A 341 -10.39 2.39 10.86
CA LEU A 341 -11.70 2.97 11.17
C LEU A 341 -11.87 4.29 10.42
N SER A 342 -13.08 4.58 9.94
CA SER A 342 -13.37 5.95 9.49
C SER A 342 -13.24 6.92 10.67
N PRO A 343 -12.83 8.18 10.44
CA PRO A 343 -12.52 9.12 11.50
C PRO A 343 -13.77 9.74 12.16
N THR A 344 -14.72 8.92 12.61
CA THR A 344 -15.97 9.34 13.26
C THR A 344 -15.68 10.01 14.61
N GLN A 345 -16.27 11.17 14.85
CA GLN A 345 -16.20 11.87 16.14
C GLN A 345 -17.20 11.27 17.15
N ASN A 346 -16.93 11.45 18.44
CA ASN A 346 -17.86 11.09 19.51
C ASN A 346 -19.09 12.02 19.51
N PHE A 347 -20.09 11.69 18.69
CA PHE A 347 -21.34 12.44 18.58
C PHE A 347 -22.33 12.13 19.71
N LEU A 348 -22.17 10.98 20.39
CA LEU A 348 -22.98 10.59 21.54
C LEU A 348 -22.66 11.40 22.80
N LYS A 349 -21.52 12.13 22.81
CA LYS A 349 -21.04 12.95 23.94
C LYS A 349 -20.85 12.15 25.23
N GLY A 350 -20.64 10.84 25.09
CA GLY A 350 -20.36 9.91 26.18
C GLY A 350 -18.86 9.64 26.31
N ASP A 351 -18.52 8.45 26.78
CA ASP A 351 -17.14 7.94 26.89
C ASP A 351 -16.47 7.59 25.55
N GLY A 352 -17.23 7.57 24.45
CA GLY A 352 -16.74 7.28 23.10
C GLY A 352 -17.67 6.33 22.35
N LEU A 353 -17.31 5.97 21.12
CA LEU A 353 -17.99 4.92 20.36
C LEU A 353 -17.19 3.62 20.45
N HIS A 354 -17.87 2.52 20.72
CA HIS A 354 -17.24 1.24 20.97
C HIS A 354 -17.64 0.17 19.96
N PHE A 355 -16.76 -0.81 19.80
CA PHE A 355 -17.04 -2.14 19.25
C PHE A 355 -16.29 -3.16 20.10
N ALA A 356 -16.63 -4.45 19.97
CA ALA A 356 -15.85 -5.50 20.63
C ALA A 356 -15.18 -6.41 19.61
N ILE A 357 -14.02 -6.95 19.97
CA ILE A 357 -13.19 -7.81 19.11
C ILE A 357 -12.53 -8.92 19.94
N ALA A 358 -12.43 -10.12 19.39
CA ALA A 358 -11.77 -11.26 20.03
C ALA A 358 -11.22 -12.24 18.99
N ILE A 359 -10.19 -13.00 19.36
CA ILE A 359 -9.75 -14.20 18.64
C ILE A 359 -10.32 -15.42 19.36
N ASP A 360 -10.93 -16.33 18.59
CA ASP A 360 -11.49 -17.59 19.08
C ASP A 360 -12.41 -17.40 20.28
N ASP A 361 -12.12 -18.07 21.40
CA ASP A 361 -12.89 -18.05 22.63
C ASP A 361 -12.28 -17.12 23.70
N GLU A 362 -11.39 -16.21 23.32
CA GLU A 362 -10.89 -15.19 24.22
C GLU A 362 -12.00 -14.22 24.66
N GLU A 363 -11.80 -13.61 25.84
CA GLU A 363 -12.68 -12.57 26.36
C GLU A 363 -12.69 -11.36 25.41
N PRO A 364 -13.86 -10.89 24.93
CA PRO A 364 -13.91 -9.79 23.99
C PRO A 364 -13.30 -8.49 24.53
N HIS A 365 -12.36 -7.94 23.76
CA HIS A 365 -11.79 -6.63 24.02
C HIS A 365 -12.77 -5.56 23.57
N LEU A 366 -13.24 -4.74 24.50
CA LEU A 366 -14.06 -3.57 24.21
C LEU A 366 -13.17 -2.41 23.77
N ILE A 367 -13.22 -2.05 22.49
CA ILE A 367 -12.38 -1.01 21.89
C ILE A 367 -13.16 0.29 21.78
N ASN A 368 -12.62 1.37 22.34
CA ASN A 368 -13.14 2.73 22.16
C ASN A 368 -12.41 3.43 21.00
N ILE A 369 -13.13 3.75 19.92
CA ILE A 369 -12.52 4.38 18.73
C ILE A 369 -12.11 5.84 18.96
N ASN A 370 -12.57 6.44 20.06
CA ASN A 370 -12.25 7.81 20.46
C ASN A 370 -11.29 7.85 21.66
N GLU A 371 -10.67 6.72 22.01
CA GLU A 371 -9.68 6.67 23.09
C GLU A 371 -8.49 7.59 22.79
N GLY A 372 -8.09 8.39 23.78
CA GLY A 372 -7.00 9.36 23.64
C GLY A 372 -7.37 10.67 22.92
N GLU A 373 -8.61 10.85 22.45
CA GLU A 373 -9.11 12.08 21.80
C GLU A 373 -9.52 13.15 22.83
N ILE A 374 -8.59 13.50 23.71
CA ILE A 374 -8.84 14.36 24.87
C ILE A 374 -8.85 15.85 24.48
N GLU A 375 -7.98 16.24 23.55
CA GLU A 375 -7.92 17.62 23.06
C GLU A 375 -9.01 17.86 22.02
N PRO A 376 -9.81 18.94 22.13
CA PRO A 376 -10.87 19.23 21.17
C PRO A 376 -10.31 19.53 19.77
N ASP A 377 -11.07 19.17 18.74
CA ASP A 377 -10.69 19.31 17.33
C ASP A 377 -10.31 20.75 16.93
N TRP A 378 -11.06 21.75 17.40
CA TRP A 378 -10.83 23.18 17.14
C TRP A 378 -9.52 23.72 17.73
N ALA A 379 -8.85 22.97 18.60
CA ALA A 379 -7.51 23.29 19.10
C ALA A 379 -6.38 22.76 18.18
N TYR A 380 -6.71 22.25 16.98
CA TYR A 380 -5.76 21.61 16.07
C TYR A 380 -5.07 20.40 16.71
N ALA A 381 -5.88 19.56 17.37
CA ALA A 381 -5.39 18.36 18.01
C ALA A 381 -4.67 17.45 16.99
N GLN A 382 -3.50 16.94 17.38
CA GLN A 382 -2.67 16.11 16.48
C GLN A 382 -3.41 14.86 15.99
N TRP A 383 -4.19 14.22 16.88
CA TRP A 383 -5.02 13.07 16.53
C TRP A 383 -6.02 13.43 15.43
N TRP A 384 -6.69 14.58 15.56
CA TRP A 384 -7.70 15.03 14.60
C TRP A 384 -7.08 15.34 13.25
N MET A 385 -6.02 16.17 13.23
CA MET A 385 -5.32 16.55 12.00
C MET A 385 -4.80 15.33 11.24
N LYS A 386 -4.23 14.35 11.95
CA LYS A 386 -3.76 13.11 11.35
C LYS A 386 -4.93 12.29 10.78
N SER A 387 -5.99 12.09 11.55
CA SER A 387 -7.11 11.24 11.14
C SER A 387 -7.92 11.80 9.98
N VAL A 388 -8.13 13.12 9.93
CA VAL A 388 -8.80 13.76 8.78
C VAL A 388 -7.88 13.82 7.56
N GLY A 389 -6.58 14.03 7.76
CA GLY A 389 -5.57 14.05 6.69
C GLY A 389 -5.39 12.69 6.01
N ASP A 390 -5.26 11.64 6.83
CA ASP A 390 -5.08 10.26 6.37
C ASP A 390 -6.41 9.58 5.99
N HIS A 391 -7.54 10.24 6.29
CA HIS A 391 -8.90 9.72 6.18
C HIS A 391 -9.10 8.38 6.92
N ILE A 392 -8.41 8.19 8.05
CA ILE A 392 -8.46 6.95 8.84
C ILE A 392 -8.07 7.17 10.31
N LYS A 393 -8.65 6.39 11.20
CA LYS A 393 -8.19 6.12 12.57
C LYS A 393 -7.71 4.68 12.67
N LYS A 394 -6.75 4.42 13.54
CA LYS A 394 -6.31 3.05 13.86
C LYS A 394 -6.46 2.81 15.34
N SER A 395 -7.06 1.68 15.70
CA SER A 395 -6.98 1.12 17.05
C SER A 395 -6.16 -0.16 17.01
N VAL A 396 -5.48 -0.47 18.11
CA VAL A 396 -4.62 -1.65 18.23
C VAL A 396 -5.11 -2.49 19.40
N SER A 397 -5.27 -3.79 19.17
CA SER A 397 -5.50 -4.79 20.22
C SER A 397 -4.42 -5.87 20.13
N GLU A 398 -3.98 -6.39 21.28
CA GLU A 398 -2.88 -7.35 21.37
C GLU A 398 -3.38 -8.69 21.93
N TYR A 399 -2.92 -9.80 21.34
CA TYR A 399 -3.34 -11.16 21.65
C TYR A 399 -2.09 -12.04 21.84
N PRO A 400 -1.71 -12.38 23.08
CA PRO A 400 -0.46 -13.08 23.34
C PRO A 400 -0.60 -14.60 23.21
N ASN A 401 0.49 -15.27 22.80
CA ASN A 401 0.58 -16.75 22.74
C ASN A 401 -0.44 -17.46 21.82
N ILE A 402 -0.81 -16.85 20.70
CA ILE A 402 -1.63 -17.50 19.66
C ILE A 402 -0.81 -18.64 19.04
N LYS A 403 -1.48 -19.76 18.75
CA LYS A 403 -0.86 -20.95 18.17
C LYS A 403 -0.85 -20.88 16.65
N ALA A 404 0.11 -21.54 16.01
CA ALA A 404 0.02 -21.78 14.57
C ALA A 404 -1.25 -22.57 14.25
N GLY A 405 -1.99 -22.14 13.22
CA GLY A 405 -3.22 -22.78 12.79
C GLY A 405 -4.29 -21.79 12.35
N SER A 406 -5.50 -22.30 12.17
CA SER A 406 -6.69 -21.52 11.80
C SER A 406 -7.39 -20.98 13.05
N HIS A 407 -7.84 -19.74 12.95
CA HIS A 407 -8.47 -18.95 13.99
C HIS A 407 -9.66 -18.18 13.45
N ILE A 408 -10.53 -17.71 14.36
CA ILE A 408 -11.68 -16.88 14.03
C ILE A 408 -11.54 -15.54 14.73
N LEU A 409 -11.46 -14.47 13.95
CA LEU A 409 -11.61 -13.11 14.45
C LEU A 409 -13.09 -12.76 14.52
N LYS A 410 -13.60 -12.49 15.72
CA LYS A 410 -15.00 -12.12 15.98
C LYS A 410 -15.11 -10.63 16.25
N VAL A 411 -16.07 -9.94 15.62
CA VAL A 411 -16.28 -8.49 15.77
C VAL A 411 -17.75 -8.17 16.02
N TRP A 412 -18.06 -7.64 17.19
CA TRP A 412 -19.43 -7.37 17.64
C TRP A 412 -19.81 -5.89 17.55
N THR A 413 -21.08 -5.63 17.27
CA THR A 413 -21.68 -4.29 17.37
C THR A 413 -21.85 -3.88 18.83
N ILE A 414 -21.52 -2.63 19.18
CA ILE A 414 -21.78 -2.05 20.51
C ILE A 414 -22.46 -0.70 20.35
N ASP A 415 -21.77 0.28 19.78
CA ASP A 415 -22.31 1.63 19.53
C ASP A 415 -22.62 1.86 18.04
N PRO A 416 -23.62 2.71 17.71
CA PRO A 416 -23.83 3.16 16.34
C PRO A 416 -22.67 4.04 15.83
N GLY A 417 -22.54 4.14 14.50
CA GLY A 417 -21.61 5.07 13.85
C GLY A 417 -20.13 4.65 13.85
N VAL A 418 -19.82 3.47 14.40
CA VAL A 418 -18.53 2.80 14.17
C VAL A 418 -18.48 2.33 12.72
N VAL A 419 -17.47 2.75 11.97
CA VAL A 419 -17.29 2.34 10.57
C VAL A 419 -15.91 1.71 10.41
N ILE A 420 -15.88 0.40 10.17
CA ILE A 420 -14.64 -0.38 10.05
C ILE A 420 -14.36 -0.64 8.57
N GLN A 421 -13.15 -0.35 8.11
CA GLN A 421 -12.73 -0.53 6.71
C GLN A 421 -11.87 -1.79 6.53
N LYS A 422 -10.98 -2.10 7.49
CA LYS A 422 -9.97 -3.14 7.33
C LYS A 422 -9.41 -3.62 8.67
N PHE A 423 -8.99 -4.87 8.72
CA PHE A 423 -8.18 -5.45 9.80
C PHE A 423 -6.81 -5.83 9.27
N VAL A 424 -5.74 -5.48 10.00
CA VAL A 424 -4.38 -5.94 9.72
C VAL A 424 -3.86 -6.63 10.97
N ILE A 425 -3.67 -7.95 10.87
CA ILE A 425 -3.12 -8.80 11.91
C ILE A 425 -1.61 -8.89 11.66
N ASP A 426 -0.84 -8.32 12.57
CA ASP A 426 0.62 -8.34 12.59
C ASP A 426 1.11 -9.48 13.49
N ALA A 427 1.72 -10.49 12.89
CA ALA A 427 2.43 -11.59 13.54
C ALA A 427 3.94 -11.32 13.62
N GLY A 428 4.37 -10.05 13.48
CA GLY A 428 5.76 -9.60 13.53
C GLY A 428 6.35 -9.20 12.17
N GLY A 429 5.55 -9.20 11.10
CA GLY A 429 5.98 -8.91 9.73
C GLY A 429 5.48 -7.59 9.16
N LEU A 430 4.62 -6.85 9.88
CA LEU A 430 4.01 -5.63 9.36
C LEU A 430 5.06 -4.55 9.06
N LYS A 431 5.00 -3.99 7.86
CA LYS A 431 5.86 -2.91 7.38
C LYS A 431 5.05 -1.62 7.22
N PRO A 432 5.66 -0.43 7.36
CA PRO A 432 4.92 0.83 7.22
C PRO A 432 4.41 1.06 5.79
N SER A 433 3.13 1.39 5.67
CA SER A 433 2.49 1.90 4.44
C SER A 433 1.26 2.74 4.78
N TYR A 434 0.74 3.46 3.78
CA TYR A 434 -0.33 4.44 3.99
C TYR A 434 -1.72 3.79 4.01
N LEU A 435 -1.96 2.87 3.08
CA LEU A 435 -3.20 2.11 2.90
C LEU A 435 -3.19 0.77 3.64
N GLY A 436 -2.03 0.36 4.17
CA GLY A 436 -1.82 -0.99 4.69
C GLY A 436 -1.44 -2.00 3.60
N PRO A 437 -1.12 -3.24 3.97
CA PRO A 437 -0.92 -4.35 3.03
C PRO A 437 -2.17 -4.62 2.17
N PRO A 438 -2.06 -5.10 0.92
CA PRO A 438 -3.17 -5.70 0.18
C PRO A 438 -3.88 -6.78 0.99
N GLU A 439 -5.11 -7.12 0.63
CA GLU A 439 -5.80 -8.26 1.23
C GLU A 439 -5.00 -9.55 1.05
N SER A 440 -4.96 -10.35 2.11
CA SER A 440 -4.30 -11.67 2.12
C SER A 440 -5.03 -12.63 1.19
N ARG A 441 -4.29 -13.63 0.71
CA ARG A 441 -4.88 -14.73 -0.05
C ARG A 441 -5.91 -15.46 0.82
N VAL A 442 -7.05 -15.79 0.21
CA VAL A 442 -8.12 -16.57 0.85
C VAL A 442 -8.08 -17.99 0.33
N ILE A 443 -8.18 -18.97 1.23
CA ILE A 443 -8.43 -20.37 0.91
C ILE A 443 -9.85 -20.72 1.35
N ASP A 444 -10.71 -20.99 0.36
CA ASP A 444 -12.06 -21.51 0.57
C ASP A 444 -12.01 -23.02 0.91
N GLU A 445 -13.06 -23.52 1.59
CA GLU A 445 -13.20 -24.95 1.97
C GLU A 445 -13.27 -25.93 0.79
#